data_AF-A0A8T5KEX6-F1
#
_entry.id   AF-A0A8T5KEX6-F1
#
_cell.length_a   1.000
_cell.length_b   1.000
_cell.length_c   1.000
_cell.angle_alpha   90.00
_cell.angle_beta   90.00
_cell.angle_gamma   90.00
#
_symmetry.space_group_name_H-M   'P 1'
#
loop_
_entity.id
_entity.type
_entity.pdbx_description
1 polymer ?
#
loop_
_entity_poly.entity_id
_entity_poly.type
_entity_poly.pdbx_seq_one_letter_code
_entity_poly.pdbx_strand_id
1 'polypeptide(L)'
;MSKSNENLAAAFAGESQANRKYLAFAKKAKDEGYPQIGMLFKAAAAAETVHAHNHLRIMGGINDTKANIQEAIAGETHEYTKMYPEFLDIAAEEGANQASWSFNIANEVEKIHARLYTKAAEALAADADLKAVDYYVCDVCGNTVEGIPLEKCPICNAGAKAFTKVE
;
A
#
# COMPACT_ATOMS: atom_id res chain seq x y z
N MET A 1 21.29 15.17 9.81
CA MET A 1 19.92 15.73 9.64
C MET A 1 19.62 16.63 10.82
N SER A 2 18.67 17.57 10.70
CA SER A 2 18.24 18.36 11.86
C SER A 2 17.31 17.53 12.74
N LYS A 3 17.26 17.82 14.04
CA LYS A 3 16.28 17.18 14.96
C LYS A 3 14.84 17.40 14.49
N SER A 4 14.54 18.53 13.86
CA SER A 4 13.23 18.79 13.26
C SER A 4 12.93 17.84 12.09
N ASN A 5 13.92 17.50 11.26
CA ASN A 5 13.72 16.54 10.16
C ASN A 5 13.49 15.12 10.70
N GLU A 6 14.20 14.72 11.76
CA GLU A 6 13.94 13.44 12.44
C GLU A 6 12.53 13.40 13.04
N ASN A 7 12.10 14.49 13.68
CA ASN A 7 10.74 14.61 14.21
C ASN A 7 9.67 14.57 13.10
N LEU A 8 9.94 15.19 11.93
CA LEU A 8 9.04 15.15 10.78
C LEU A 8 8.91 13.72 10.23
N ALA A 9 10.01 12.97 10.15
CA ALA A 9 10.00 11.58 9.69
C ALA A 9 9.22 10.69 10.67
N ALA A 10 9.45 10.86 11.97
CA ALA A 10 8.70 10.16 13.02
C ALA A 10 7.20 10.51 12.98
N ALA A 11 6.86 11.78 12.78
CA ALA A 11 5.47 12.23 12.63
C ALA A 11 4.83 11.63 11.38
N PHE A 12 5.51 11.67 10.23
CA PHE A 12 5.02 11.04 8.99
C PHE A 12 4.73 9.55 9.19
N ALA A 13 5.62 8.81 9.86
CA ALA A 13 5.40 7.40 10.18
C ALA A 13 4.19 7.21 11.12
N GLY A 14 4.07 8.07 12.14
CA GLY A 14 2.96 8.06 13.10
C GLY A 14 1.60 8.32 12.44
N GLU A 15 1.50 9.37 11.63
CA GLU A 15 0.29 9.74 10.91
C GLU A 15 -0.11 8.68 9.87
N SER A 16 0.88 8.09 9.18
CA SER A 16 0.64 6.98 8.24
C SER A 16 0.05 5.76 8.94
N GLN A 17 0.59 5.39 10.11
CA GLN A 17 0.04 4.30 10.92
C GLN A 17 -1.35 4.62 11.49
N ALA A 18 -1.57 5.86 11.95
CA ALA A 18 -2.85 6.32 12.48
C ALA A 18 -3.95 6.22 11.41
N ASN A 19 -3.69 6.75 10.23
CA ASN A 19 -4.58 6.67 9.08
C ASN A 19 -5.00 5.21 8.76
N ARG A 20 -4.03 4.29 8.62
CA ARG A 20 -4.32 2.88 8.30
C ARG A 20 -5.14 2.20 9.40
N LYS A 21 -4.81 2.45 10.68
CA LYS A 21 -5.59 1.93 11.82
C LYS A 21 -7.02 2.46 11.82
N TYR A 22 -7.21 3.76 11.62
CA TYR A 22 -8.53 4.38 11.67
C TYR A 22 -9.45 3.91 10.53
N LEU A 23 -8.92 3.63 9.34
CA LEU A 23 -9.72 2.99 8.28
C LEU A 23 -10.16 1.57 8.65
N ALA A 24 -9.29 0.78 9.28
CA ALA A 24 -9.65 -0.55 9.77
C ALA A 24 -10.71 -0.48 10.89
N PHE A 25 -10.56 0.46 11.83
CA PHE A 25 -11.52 0.69 12.91
C PHE A 25 -12.86 1.19 12.38
N ALA A 26 -12.85 2.05 11.36
CA ALA A 26 -14.07 2.50 10.70
C ALA A 26 -14.88 1.34 10.11
N LYS A 27 -14.19 0.39 9.45
CA LYS A 27 -14.84 -0.82 8.93
C LYS A 27 -15.44 -1.63 10.08
N LYS A 28 -14.66 -1.89 11.13
CA LYS A 28 -15.11 -2.65 12.29
C LYS A 28 -16.34 -2.01 12.97
N ALA A 29 -16.32 -0.70 13.21
CA ALA A 29 -17.44 0.03 13.78
C ALA A 29 -18.71 -0.06 12.91
N LYS A 30 -18.56 0.01 11.58
CA LYS A 30 -19.69 -0.20 10.66
C LYS A 30 -20.24 -1.63 10.77
N ASP A 31 -19.37 -2.64 10.77
CA ASP A 31 -19.76 -4.05 10.86
C ASP A 31 -20.47 -4.37 12.19
N GLU A 32 -20.17 -3.62 13.25
CA GLU A 32 -20.80 -3.72 14.58
C GLU A 32 -22.08 -2.89 14.74
N GLY A 33 -22.52 -2.17 13.70
CA GLY A 33 -23.75 -1.37 13.73
C GLY A 33 -23.58 0.03 14.31
N TYR A 34 -22.35 0.56 14.37
CA TYR A 34 -22.04 1.93 14.81
C TYR A 34 -21.63 2.83 13.63
N PRO A 35 -22.54 3.19 12.72
CA PRO A 35 -22.20 3.90 11.49
C PRO A 35 -21.61 5.30 11.76
N GLN A 36 -22.08 6.02 12.78
CA GLN A 36 -21.55 7.37 13.10
C GLN A 36 -20.14 7.32 13.68
N ILE A 37 -19.83 6.32 14.51
CA ILE A 37 -18.46 6.10 15.01
C ILE A 37 -17.55 5.71 13.84
N GLY A 38 -18.03 4.85 12.94
CA GLY A 38 -17.31 4.52 11.71
C GLY A 38 -17.03 5.75 10.84
N MET A 39 -18.00 6.67 10.73
CA MET A 39 -17.80 7.95 10.02
C MET A 39 -16.76 8.85 10.70
N LEU A 40 -16.78 8.94 12.03
CA LEU A 40 -15.76 9.71 12.77
C LEU A 40 -14.36 9.15 12.51
N PHE A 41 -14.17 7.83 12.56
CA PHE A 41 -12.88 7.22 12.24
C PHE A 41 -12.45 7.48 10.79
N LYS A 42 -13.37 7.43 9.82
CA LYS A 42 -13.05 7.80 8.43
C LYS A 42 -12.63 9.27 8.30
N ALA A 43 -13.32 10.18 8.98
CA ALA A 43 -13.00 11.60 8.97
C ALA A 43 -11.62 11.86 9.59
N ALA A 44 -11.32 11.23 10.72
CA ALA A 44 -10.01 11.31 11.35
C ALA A 44 -8.91 10.74 10.43
N ALA A 45 -9.13 9.57 9.82
CA ALA A 45 -8.18 9.01 8.86
C ALA A 45 -7.87 9.98 7.71
N ALA A 46 -8.89 10.64 7.15
CA ALA A 46 -8.70 11.66 6.12
C ALA A 46 -7.87 12.86 6.62
N ALA A 47 -8.05 13.28 7.87
CA ALA A 47 -7.22 14.32 8.48
C ALA A 47 -5.76 13.87 8.63
N GLU A 48 -5.50 12.64 9.07
CA GLU A 48 -4.13 12.15 9.22
C GLU A 48 -3.41 12.01 7.87
N THR A 49 -4.13 11.74 6.78
CA THR A 49 -3.55 11.83 5.42
C THR A 49 -3.05 13.26 5.14
N VAL A 50 -3.80 14.29 5.52
CA VAL A 50 -3.39 15.69 5.33
C VAL A 50 -2.14 16.00 6.17
N HIS A 51 -2.09 15.54 7.42
CA HIS A 51 -0.92 15.71 8.28
C HIS A 51 0.32 15.01 7.71
N ALA A 52 0.20 13.74 7.33
CA ALA A 52 1.27 12.95 6.72
C ALA A 52 1.81 13.63 5.45
N HIS A 53 0.94 14.06 4.53
CA HIS A 53 1.36 14.74 3.31
C HIS A 53 2.02 16.10 3.57
N ASN A 54 1.59 16.84 4.60
CA ASN A 54 2.26 18.08 4.98
C ASN A 54 3.69 17.79 5.47
N HIS A 55 3.88 16.79 6.32
CA HIS A 55 5.22 16.40 6.79
C HIS A 55 6.11 15.92 5.65
N LEU A 56 5.59 15.03 4.79
CA LEU A 56 6.33 14.51 3.63
C LEU A 56 6.75 15.64 2.67
N ARG A 57 5.86 16.60 2.41
CA ARG A 57 6.16 17.77 1.58
C ARG A 57 7.28 18.63 2.17
N ILE A 58 7.22 18.93 3.47
CA ILE A 58 8.26 19.73 4.15
C ILE A 58 9.61 19.00 4.17
N MET A 59 9.60 17.66 4.23
CA MET A 59 10.81 16.84 4.10
C MET A 59 11.36 16.75 2.67
N GLY A 60 10.63 17.25 1.66
CA GLY A 60 11.01 17.10 0.26
C GLY A 60 10.78 15.69 -0.31
N GLY A 61 9.92 14.89 0.32
CA GLY A 61 9.60 13.52 -0.13
C GLY A 61 8.52 13.45 -1.21
N ILE A 62 8.09 14.59 -1.77
CA ILE A 62 7.17 14.63 -2.91
C ILE A 62 7.88 15.39 -4.04
N ASN A 63 8.37 14.64 -5.02
CA ASN A 63 9.12 15.14 -6.17
C ASN A 63 8.23 15.13 -7.43
N ASP A 64 8.84 15.28 -8.61
CA ASP A 64 8.12 15.05 -9.87
C ASP A 64 7.72 13.57 -10.04
N THR A 65 6.76 13.30 -10.93
CA THR A 65 6.22 11.96 -11.14
C THR A 65 7.31 10.93 -11.49
N LYS A 66 8.34 11.35 -12.24
CA LYS A 66 9.42 10.45 -12.65
C LYS A 66 10.24 10.02 -11.42
N ALA A 67 10.63 10.97 -10.58
CA ALA A 67 11.36 10.70 -9.35
C ALA A 67 10.55 9.86 -8.37
N ASN A 68 9.25 10.18 -8.19
CA ASN A 68 8.37 9.41 -7.30
C ASN A 68 8.19 7.96 -7.76
N ILE A 69 8.12 7.71 -9.08
CA ILE A 69 8.07 6.34 -9.62
C ILE A 69 9.37 5.59 -9.36
N GLN A 70 10.54 6.24 -9.47
CA GLN A 70 11.81 5.59 -9.15
C GLN A 70 11.90 5.24 -7.66
N GLU A 71 11.42 6.12 -6.78
CA GLU A 71 11.33 5.84 -5.34
C GLU A 71 10.42 4.64 -5.07
N ALA A 72 9.25 4.58 -5.71
CA ALA A 72 8.34 3.44 -5.61
C ALA A 72 8.99 2.14 -6.11
N ILE A 73 9.61 2.12 -7.30
CA ILE A 73 10.32 0.93 -7.81
C ILE A 73 11.39 0.45 -6.83
N ALA A 74 12.17 1.37 -6.26
CA ALA A 74 13.22 1.04 -5.31
C ALA A 74 12.65 0.45 -4.01
N GLY A 75 11.58 1.05 -3.48
CA GLY A 75 10.87 0.56 -2.30
C GLY A 75 10.31 -0.85 -2.51
N GLU A 76 9.45 -1.01 -3.52
CA GLU A 76 8.82 -2.29 -3.88
C GLU A 76 9.89 -3.38 -4.11
N THR A 77 10.96 -3.05 -4.84
CA THR A 77 12.07 -3.98 -5.10
C THR A 77 12.79 -4.38 -3.82
N HIS A 78 13.05 -3.43 -2.93
CA HIS A 78 13.66 -3.74 -1.64
C HIS A 78 12.75 -4.68 -0.83
N GLU A 79 11.44 -4.43 -0.83
CA GLU A 79 10.48 -5.26 -0.09
C GLU A 79 10.48 -6.71 -0.57
N TYR A 80 10.31 -6.97 -1.87
CA TYR A 80 10.20 -8.36 -2.35
C TYR A 80 11.55 -9.09 -2.53
N THR A 81 12.68 -8.38 -2.59
CA THR A 81 14.00 -9.01 -2.76
C THR A 81 14.81 -9.14 -1.48
N LYS A 82 14.46 -8.38 -0.43
CA LYS A 82 15.19 -8.34 0.84
C LYS A 82 14.26 -8.49 2.03
N MET A 83 13.40 -7.50 2.28
CA MET A 83 12.65 -7.40 3.53
C MET A 83 11.72 -8.60 3.76
N TYR A 84 10.82 -8.90 2.81
CA TYR A 84 9.89 -10.00 2.98
C TYR A 84 10.55 -11.38 2.95
N PRO A 85 11.54 -11.67 2.09
CA PRO A 85 12.33 -12.88 2.20
C PRO A 85 12.95 -13.09 3.59
N GLU A 86 13.58 -12.06 4.16
CA GLU A 86 14.16 -12.13 5.51
C GLU A 86 13.08 -12.38 6.57
N PHE A 87 11.93 -11.72 6.47
CA PHE A 87 10.81 -11.93 7.40
C PHE A 87 10.19 -13.33 7.28
N LEU A 88 10.14 -13.89 6.07
CA LEU A 88 9.65 -15.25 5.83
C LEU A 88 10.57 -16.30 6.45
N ASP A 89 11.89 -16.11 6.32
CA ASP A 89 12.88 -17.01 6.93
C ASP A 89 12.70 -17.03 8.47
N ILE A 90 12.63 -15.85 9.10
CA ILE A 90 12.41 -15.71 10.55
C ILE A 90 11.06 -16.34 10.95
N ALA A 91 9.99 -16.04 10.23
CA ALA A 91 8.66 -16.56 10.57
C ALA A 91 8.58 -18.09 10.41
N ALA A 92 9.34 -18.68 9.49
CA ALA A 92 9.47 -20.12 9.34
C ALA A 92 10.26 -20.74 10.50
N GLU A 93 11.36 -20.12 10.93
CA GLU A 93 12.15 -20.54 12.10
C GLU A 93 11.32 -20.53 13.39
N GLU A 94 10.48 -19.52 13.57
CA GLU A 94 9.60 -19.37 14.73
C GLU A 94 8.32 -20.22 14.65
N GLY A 95 8.03 -20.84 13.49
CA GLY A 95 6.75 -21.52 13.24
C GLY A 95 5.54 -20.57 13.24
N ALA A 96 5.77 -19.27 12.99
CA ALA A 96 4.77 -18.21 12.96
C ALA A 96 3.98 -18.22 11.64
N ASN A 97 3.18 -19.27 11.43
CA ASN A 97 2.47 -19.54 10.17
C ASN A 97 1.56 -18.38 9.70
N GLN A 98 0.94 -17.65 10.64
CA GLN A 98 0.08 -16.50 10.29
C GLN A 98 0.88 -15.31 9.78
N ALA A 99 2.04 -15.04 10.40
CA ALA A 99 2.96 -14.01 9.94
C ALA A 99 3.54 -14.40 8.57
N SER A 100 3.97 -15.66 8.44
CA SER A 100 4.46 -16.22 7.17
C SER A 100 3.45 -16.05 6.04
N TRP A 101 2.18 -16.35 6.29
CA TRP A 101 1.13 -16.14 5.29
C TRP A 101 1.01 -14.66 4.90
N SER A 102 0.99 -13.76 5.88
CA SER A 102 0.87 -12.32 5.64
C SER A 102 2.06 -11.75 4.86
N PHE A 103 3.29 -12.16 5.19
CA PHE A 103 4.49 -11.76 4.47
C PHE A 103 4.51 -12.33 3.06
N ASN A 104 4.12 -13.59 2.88
CA ASN A 104 4.17 -14.24 1.58
C ASN A 104 3.21 -13.57 0.59
N ILE A 105 1.97 -13.29 0.99
CA ILE A 105 1.02 -12.65 0.07
C ILE A 105 1.45 -11.23 -0.30
N ALA A 106 2.00 -10.45 0.65
CA ALA A 106 2.54 -9.13 0.36
C ALA A 106 3.73 -9.21 -0.60
N ASN A 107 4.68 -10.10 -0.33
CA ASN A 107 5.83 -10.36 -1.20
C ASN A 107 5.45 -10.68 -2.65
N GLU A 108 4.40 -11.46 -2.88
CA GLU A 108 3.92 -11.73 -4.25
C GLU A 108 3.27 -10.50 -4.90
N VAL A 109 2.62 -9.65 -4.11
CA VAL A 109 1.98 -8.41 -4.59
C VAL A 109 3.00 -7.32 -4.89
N GLU A 110 4.05 -7.16 -4.09
CA GLU A 110 5.06 -6.11 -4.34
C GLU A 110 5.85 -6.37 -5.62
N LYS A 111 5.99 -7.64 -6.05
CA LYS A 111 6.49 -7.98 -7.40
C LYS A 111 5.60 -7.42 -8.51
N ILE A 112 4.29 -7.38 -8.28
CA ILE A 112 3.30 -6.82 -9.22
C ILE A 112 3.42 -5.30 -9.23
N HIS A 113 3.50 -4.66 -8.06
CA HIS A 113 3.69 -3.21 -7.98
C HIS A 113 4.98 -2.74 -8.64
N ALA A 114 6.11 -3.40 -8.36
CA ALA A 114 7.38 -3.10 -9.03
C ALA A 114 7.27 -3.19 -10.56
N ARG A 115 6.57 -4.19 -11.09
CA ARG A 115 6.31 -4.33 -12.53
C ARG A 115 5.42 -3.20 -13.07
N LEU A 116 4.35 -2.83 -12.35
CA LEU A 116 3.44 -1.76 -12.76
C LEU A 116 4.14 -0.40 -12.77
N TYR A 117 4.95 -0.09 -11.76
CA TYR A 117 5.73 1.14 -11.73
C TYR A 117 6.85 1.14 -12.77
N THR A 118 7.48 0.00 -13.06
CA THR A 118 8.45 -0.12 -14.16
C THR A 118 7.79 0.20 -15.51
N LYS A 119 6.60 -0.35 -15.77
CA LYS A 119 5.79 -0.02 -16.95
C LYS A 119 5.44 1.47 -17.02
N ALA A 120 5.14 2.11 -15.89
CA ALA A 120 4.91 3.54 -15.82
C ALA A 120 6.18 4.35 -16.13
N ALA A 121 7.34 3.93 -15.63
CA ALA A 121 8.62 4.56 -15.94
C ALA A 121 8.97 4.48 -17.43
N GLU A 122 8.70 3.33 -18.08
CA GLU A 122 8.88 3.14 -19.52
C GLU A 122 7.96 4.06 -20.34
N ALA A 123 6.69 4.21 -19.95
CA ALA A 123 5.76 5.13 -20.60
C ALA A 123 6.25 6.59 -20.52
N LEU A 124 6.67 7.04 -19.33
CA LEU A 124 7.22 8.39 -19.14
C LEU A 124 8.53 8.61 -19.91
N ALA A 125 9.38 7.59 -20.04
CA ALA A 125 10.59 7.67 -20.85
C ALA A 125 10.28 7.87 -22.35
N ALA A 126 9.10 7.45 -22.79
CA ALA A 126 8.57 7.66 -24.13
C ALA A 126 7.70 8.93 -24.26
N ASP A 127 7.72 9.83 -23.26
CA ASP A 127 6.90 11.05 -23.19
C ASP A 127 5.38 10.75 -23.32
N ALA A 128 4.96 9.63 -22.75
CA ALA A 128 3.57 9.15 -22.78
C ALA A 128 3.07 8.82 -21.37
N ASP A 129 1.75 8.83 -21.21
CA ASP A 129 1.07 8.30 -20.03
C ASP A 129 0.79 6.79 -20.19
N LEU A 130 0.40 6.14 -19.10
CA LEU A 130 -0.12 4.78 -19.13
C LEU A 130 -1.42 4.71 -19.96
N LYS A 131 -1.67 3.54 -20.54
CA LYS A 131 -2.96 3.28 -21.19
C LYS A 131 -4.05 3.31 -20.13
N ALA A 132 -5.15 4.01 -20.44
CA ALA A 132 -6.32 4.05 -19.58
C ALA A 132 -6.89 2.63 -19.38
N VAL A 133 -6.86 2.17 -18.14
CA VAL A 133 -7.43 0.91 -17.68
C VAL A 133 -8.06 1.14 -16.31
N ASP A 134 -9.01 0.29 -15.96
CA ASP A 134 -9.50 0.21 -14.59
C ASP A 134 -8.49 -0.57 -13.74
N TYR A 135 -8.24 -0.11 -12.51
CA TYR A 135 -7.44 -0.84 -11.54
C TYR A 135 -8.34 -1.48 -10.49
N TYR A 136 -8.04 -2.71 -10.11
CA TYR A 136 -8.76 -3.45 -9.08
C TYR A 136 -7.78 -3.97 -8.03
N VAL A 137 -8.20 -3.98 -6.77
CA VAL A 137 -7.41 -4.49 -5.64
C VAL A 137 -8.19 -5.60 -4.95
N CYS A 138 -7.54 -6.72 -4.66
CA CYS A 138 -8.14 -7.79 -3.87
C CYS A 138 -8.17 -7.41 -2.37
N ASP A 139 -9.34 -7.26 -1.78
CA ASP A 139 -9.55 -6.88 -0.37
C ASP A 139 -9.04 -7.91 0.65
N VAL A 140 -8.59 -9.08 0.19
CA VAL A 140 -8.04 -10.15 1.04
C VAL A 140 -6.52 -10.12 1.09
N CYS A 141 -5.85 -9.83 -0.02
CA CYS A 141 -4.39 -9.98 -0.12
C CYS A 141 -3.67 -8.78 -0.76
N GLY A 142 -4.39 -7.78 -1.24
CA GLY A 142 -3.80 -6.60 -1.88
C GLY A 142 -3.47 -6.77 -3.36
N ASN A 143 -3.70 -7.93 -3.98
CA ASN A 143 -3.36 -8.14 -5.40
C ASN A 143 -3.97 -7.07 -6.31
N THR A 144 -3.09 -6.31 -6.97
CA THR A 144 -3.42 -5.22 -7.89
C THR A 144 -3.50 -5.72 -9.33
N VAL A 145 -4.63 -5.48 -10.00
CA VAL A 145 -4.91 -5.98 -11.35
C VAL A 145 -5.29 -4.83 -12.27
N GLU A 146 -4.67 -4.79 -13.46
CA GLU A 146 -5.09 -3.94 -14.58
C GLU A 146 -6.23 -4.62 -15.36
N GLY A 147 -7.33 -3.91 -15.59
CA GLY A 147 -8.49 -4.42 -16.30
C GLY A 147 -9.33 -5.40 -15.48
N ILE A 148 -10.05 -6.29 -16.16
CA ILE A 148 -11.04 -7.17 -15.52
C ILE A 148 -10.32 -8.27 -14.70
N PRO A 149 -10.58 -8.40 -13.38
CA PRO A 149 -10.02 -9.47 -12.56
C PRO A 149 -10.48 -10.87 -12.99
N LEU A 150 -9.64 -11.87 -12.70
CA LEU A 150 -10.00 -13.27 -12.87
C LEU A 150 -11.10 -13.71 -11.87
N GLU A 151 -11.76 -14.84 -12.16
CA GLU A 151 -12.76 -15.43 -11.25
C GLU A 151 -12.20 -15.74 -9.86
N LYS A 152 -10.91 -16.05 -9.79
CA LYS A 152 -10.17 -16.28 -8.55
C LYS A 152 -8.88 -15.49 -8.54
N CYS A 153 -8.56 -14.90 -7.40
CA CYS A 153 -7.29 -14.22 -7.18
C CYS A 153 -6.13 -15.22 -7.29
N PRO A 154 -5.13 -14.99 -8.15
CA PRO A 154 -4.00 -15.90 -8.32
C PRO A 154 -3.08 -15.96 -7.07
N ILE A 155 -3.18 -14.98 -6.17
CA ILE A 155 -2.35 -14.91 -4.95
C ILE A 155 -3.01 -15.63 -3.77
N CYS A 156 -4.27 -15.31 -3.47
CA CYS A 156 -4.96 -15.83 -2.27
C CYS A 156 -6.17 -16.71 -2.55
N ASN A 157 -6.49 -16.97 -3.83
CA ASN A 157 -7.63 -17.79 -4.25
C ASN A 157 -9.02 -17.26 -3.86
N ALA A 158 -9.11 -16.01 -3.37
CA ALA A 158 -10.38 -15.34 -3.12
C ALA A 158 -11.19 -15.18 -4.42
N GLY A 159 -12.52 -15.29 -4.35
CA GLY A 159 -13.38 -15.13 -5.52
C GLY A 159 -13.47 -13.69 -6.03
N ALA A 160 -13.93 -13.51 -7.27
CA ALA A 160 -14.01 -12.20 -7.95
C ALA A 160 -14.68 -11.07 -7.14
N LYS A 161 -15.64 -11.40 -6.27
CA LYS A 161 -16.32 -10.40 -5.40
C LYS A 161 -15.40 -9.73 -4.38
N ALA A 162 -14.20 -10.27 -4.15
CA ALA A 162 -13.20 -9.68 -3.28
C ALA A 162 -12.38 -8.59 -3.97
N PHE A 163 -12.56 -8.35 -5.28
CA PHE A 163 -11.90 -7.26 -5.98
C PHE A 163 -12.74 -5.99 -5.94
N THR A 164 -12.13 -4.92 -5.44
CA THR A 164 -12.71 -3.58 -5.42
C THR A 164 -12.02 -2.73 -6.47
N LYS A 165 -12.80 -2.05 -7.32
CA LYS A 165 -12.27 -1.08 -8.29
C LYS A 165 -11.74 0.14 -7.56
N VAL A 166 -10.59 0.65 -7.96
CA VAL A 166 -10.01 1.91 -7.47
C VAL A 166 -10.74 3.08 -8.14
N GLU A 167 -11.25 4.03 -7.34
CA GLU A 167 -11.97 5.25 -7.77
C GLU A 167 -11.15 6.52 -7.55
#